data_AF-A0A1D9MEN0-F1
#
_entry.id   AF-A0A1D9MEN0-F1
#
_cell.length_a   1.000
_cell.length_b   1.000
_cell.length_c   1.000
_cell.angle_alpha   90.00
_cell.angle_beta   90.00
_cell.angle_gamma   90.00
#
_symmetry.space_group_name_H-M   'P 1'
#
loop_
_entity.id
_entity.type
_entity.pdbx_description
1 polymer ?
#
loop_
_entity_poly.entity_id
_entity_poly.type
_entity_poly.pdbx_seq_one_letter_code
_entity_poly.pdbx_strand_id
1 'polypeptide(L)'
;MSFNRATTEMLDELAQLSPLGFTVGLHIRFATPLVYHSTFPAGWVRHYNDNAFYLRDPLVFWGIGTTGVTRWSEITLPDPFEVIKQAGDFGLKYGATSSCGPITSRSIVGIGRGDREFTDAELAKLEGIARRLHEENTPPSELTQAQIEALQCISNGDRHTAAAAKLGISESAFKARLKSARIRLQARTTSEAVRKAREYRLL
;
A
#
# COMPACT_ATOMS: atom_id res chain seq x y z
N MET A 1 -3.64 11.28 -9.76
CA MET A 1 -3.86 9.87 -10.14
C MET A 1 -5.34 9.73 -10.48
N SER A 2 -5.70 9.18 -11.64
CA SER A 2 -7.10 8.83 -11.89
C SER A 2 -7.32 7.44 -11.33
N PHE A 3 -8.17 7.31 -10.31
CA PHE A 3 -8.61 6.01 -9.85
C PHE A 3 -9.57 5.40 -10.88
N ASN A 4 -9.64 4.08 -10.92
CA ASN A 4 -10.69 3.41 -11.67
C ASN A 4 -12.05 3.64 -10.98
N ARG A 5 -13.15 3.32 -11.68
CA ARG A 5 -14.49 3.57 -11.16
C ARG A 5 -14.77 2.84 -9.84
N ALA A 6 -14.44 1.55 -9.75
CA ALA A 6 -14.66 0.75 -8.55
C ALA A 6 -13.91 1.30 -7.33
N THR A 7 -12.65 1.71 -7.53
CA THR A 7 -11.85 2.36 -6.49
C THR A 7 -12.47 3.68 -6.06
N THR A 8 -12.95 4.50 -7.01
CA THR A 8 -13.59 5.78 -6.69
C THR A 8 -14.85 5.59 -5.84
N GLU A 9 -15.70 4.62 -6.20
CA GLU A 9 -16.91 4.31 -5.42
C GLU A 9 -16.58 3.91 -3.97
N MET A 10 -15.51 3.13 -3.75
CA MET A 10 -15.06 2.76 -2.41
C MET A 10 -14.47 3.93 -1.62
N LEU A 11 -13.79 4.87 -2.29
CA LEU A 11 -13.31 6.10 -1.64
C LEU A 11 -14.49 7.00 -1.22
N ASP A 12 -15.57 7.03 -2.00
CA ASP A 12 -16.81 7.74 -1.64
C ASP A 12 -17.51 7.07 -0.44
N GLU A 13 -17.52 5.72 -0.37
CA GLU A 13 -18.01 4.99 0.80
C GLU A 13 -17.22 5.38 2.07
N LEU A 14 -15.89 5.50 1.99
CA LEU A 14 -15.06 5.99 3.11
C LEU A 14 -15.37 7.44 3.48
N ALA A 15 -15.61 8.31 2.49
CA ALA A 15 -15.97 9.70 2.73
C ALA A 15 -17.30 9.82 3.49
N GLN A 16 -18.28 8.97 3.19
CA GLN A 16 -19.56 8.94 3.91
C GLN A 16 -19.40 8.41 5.34
N LEU A 17 -18.51 7.45 5.56
CA LEU A 17 -18.24 6.87 6.87
C LEU A 17 -17.47 7.84 7.79
N SER A 18 -16.66 8.74 7.20
CA SER A 18 -15.64 9.49 7.90
C SER A 18 -15.76 11.00 7.67
N PRO A 19 -16.49 11.73 8.54
CA PRO A 19 -16.78 13.15 8.35
C PRO A 19 -15.55 14.06 8.26
N LEU A 20 -14.41 13.67 8.86
CA LEU A 20 -13.17 14.45 8.77
C LEU A 20 -12.16 13.85 7.78
N GLY A 21 -12.60 12.94 6.91
CA GLY A 21 -11.77 12.35 5.87
C GLY A 21 -11.06 11.08 6.33
N PHE A 22 -10.20 10.56 5.47
CA PHE A 22 -9.58 9.25 5.61
C PHE A 22 -8.19 9.23 4.96
N THR A 23 -7.41 8.19 5.25
CA THR A 23 -6.17 7.85 4.55
C THR A 23 -6.25 6.44 4.00
N VAL A 24 -5.69 6.25 2.82
CA VAL A 24 -5.57 4.96 2.14
C VAL A 24 -4.12 4.80 1.72
N GLY A 25 -3.45 3.77 2.23
CA GLY A 25 -2.13 3.31 1.80
C GLY A 25 -2.19 1.85 1.40
N LEU A 26 -2.25 1.56 0.10
CA LEU A 26 -2.41 0.19 -0.41
C LEU A 26 -1.09 -0.40 -0.89
N HIS A 27 -0.95 -1.71 -0.68
CA HIS A 27 0.19 -2.51 -1.13
C HIS A 27 1.54 -1.90 -0.77
N ILE A 28 1.72 -1.59 0.51
CA ILE A 28 2.94 -1.06 1.09
C ILE A 28 4.07 -2.07 0.86
N ARG A 29 5.10 -1.59 0.16
CA ARG A 29 6.33 -2.32 -0.19
C ARG A 29 7.50 -1.37 0.02
N PHE A 30 8.56 -1.86 0.65
CA PHE A 30 9.75 -1.06 0.96
C PHE A 30 9.39 0.27 1.67
N ALA A 31 8.58 0.15 2.72
CA ALA A 31 8.08 1.28 3.53
C ALA A 31 7.27 2.34 2.78
N THR A 32 6.81 2.08 1.56
CA THR A 32 6.03 3.04 0.77
C THR A 32 4.82 2.37 0.11
N PRO A 33 3.61 2.96 0.16
CA PRO A 33 2.44 2.44 -0.54
C PRO A 33 2.60 2.55 -2.07
N LEU A 34 1.98 1.63 -2.82
CA LEU A 34 1.82 1.76 -4.27
C LEU A 34 0.71 2.76 -4.62
N VAL A 35 -0.36 2.77 -3.82
CA VAL A 35 -1.46 3.73 -3.92
C VAL A 35 -1.58 4.46 -2.60
N TYR A 36 -1.47 5.79 -2.65
CA TYR A 36 -1.71 6.65 -1.51
C TYR A 36 -2.77 7.70 -1.83
N HIS A 37 -3.73 7.85 -0.94
CA HIS A 37 -4.71 8.93 -0.99
C HIS A 37 -5.09 9.37 0.43
N SER A 38 -5.29 10.67 0.62
CA SER A 38 -5.70 11.23 1.91
C SER A 38 -6.67 12.38 1.68
N THR A 39 -7.72 12.42 2.50
CA THR A 39 -8.73 13.48 2.55
C THR A 39 -8.80 14.13 3.93
N PHE A 40 -7.87 13.80 4.84
CA PHE A 40 -7.77 14.47 6.13
C PHE A 40 -7.54 15.98 5.99
N PRO A 41 -7.83 16.78 7.03
CA PRO A 41 -7.68 18.22 6.98
C PRO A 41 -6.26 18.62 6.57
N ALA A 42 -6.15 19.57 5.65
CA ALA A 42 -4.85 19.97 5.08
C ALA A 42 -3.84 20.42 6.14
N GLY A 43 -4.30 21.07 7.22
CA GLY A 43 -3.47 21.45 8.37
C GLY A 43 -2.82 20.23 9.05
N TRP A 44 -3.61 19.18 9.28
CA TRP A 44 -3.11 17.93 9.86
C TRP A 44 -2.12 17.24 8.91
N VAL A 45 -2.47 17.11 7.62
CA VAL A 45 -1.59 16.48 6.63
C VAL A 45 -0.23 17.19 6.55
N ARG A 46 -0.22 18.53 6.55
CA ARG A 46 1.01 19.31 6.56
C ARG A 46 1.82 19.05 7.82
N HIS A 47 1.18 19.16 8.99
CA HIS A 47 1.84 18.93 10.28
C HIS A 47 2.43 17.52 10.40
N TYR A 48 1.69 16.51 9.95
CA TYR A 48 2.12 15.12 9.94
C TYR A 48 3.36 14.89 9.07
N ASN A 49 3.41 15.51 7.89
CA ASN A 49 4.53 15.41 6.97
C ASN A 49 5.76 16.18 7.46
N ASP A 50 5.58 17.42 7.95
CA ASP A 50 6.67 18.27 8.47
C ASP A 50 7.41 17.59 9.63
N ASN A 51 6.71 16.76 10.42
CA ASN A 51 7.28 16.01 11.54
C ASN A 51 7.68 14.56 11.21
N ALA A 52 7.53 14.13 9.95
CA ALA A 52 7.79 12.77 9.49
C ALA A 52 7.09 11.70 10.37
N PHE A 53 5.85 11.94 10.78
CA PHE A 53 5.15 11.05 11.71
C PHE A 53 4.92 9.65 11.15
N TYR A 54 4.93 9.44 9.83
CA TYR A 54 4.84 8.09 9.25
C TYR A 54 5.94 7.12 9.75
N LEU A 55 7.06 7.63 10.27
CA LEU A 55 8.15 6.82 10.87
C LEU A 55 7.98 6.56 12.37
N ARG A 56 6.94 7.11 12.99
CA ARG A 56 6.78 7.21 14.45
C ARG A 56 5.34 6.95 14.91
N ASP A 57 4.39 6.92 13.98
CA ASP A 57 2.98 6.83 14.24
C ASP A 57 2.58 5.42 14.69
N PRO A 58 2.03 5.26 15.91
CA PRO A 58 1.58 3.97 16.41
C PRO A 58 0.50 3.34 15.52
N LEU A 59 -0.32 4.12 14.82
CA LEU A 59 -1.34 3.61 13.89
C LEU A 59 -0.70 2.90 12.70
N VAL A 60 0.40 3.45 12.18
CA VAL A 60 1.17 2.84 11.08
C VAL A 60 1.85 1.56 11.55
N PHE A 61 2.47 1.58 12.74
CA PHE A 61 3.11 0.40 13.30
C PHE A 61 2.12 -0.73 13.59
N TRP A 62 0.95 -0.41 14.16
CA TRP A 62 -0.12 -1.38 14.35
C TRP A 62 -0.55 -1.98 13.02
N GLY A 63 -0.79 -1.15 12.00
CA GLY A 63 -1.21 -1.62 10.68
C GLY A 63 -0.15 -2.45 9.95
N ILE A 64 1.15 -2.20 10.17
CA ILE A 64 2.20 -3.06 9.60
C ILE A 64 2.23 -4.41 10.33
N GLY A 65 2.20 -4.39 11.67
CA GLY A 65 2.39 -5.57 12.52
C GLY A 65 1.17 -6.48 12.67
N THR A 66 -0.04 -5.96 12.46
CA THR A 66 -1.31 -6.66 12.73
C THR A 66 -2.27 -6.54 11.55
N THR A 67 -3.14 -7.54 11.36
CA THR A 67 -4.31 -7.50 10.45
C THR A 67 -5.60 -7.40 11.23
N GLY A 68 -6.58 -6.66 10.70
CA GLY A 68 -7.90 -6.51 11.28
C GLY A 68 -8.37 -5.06 11.24
N VAL A 69 -9.19 -4.68 12.20
CA VAL A 69 -9.66 -3.30 12.38
C VAL A 69 -9.67 -2.95 13.86
N THR A 70 -9.30 -1.72 14.21
CA THR A 70 -9.27 -1.25 15.61
C THR A 70 -9.56 0.25 15.69
N ARG A 71 -10.09 0.71 16.82
CA ARG A 71 -10.18 2.14 17.14
C ARG A 71 -8.82 2.68 17.55
N TRP A 72 -8.59 3.98 17.37
CA TRP A 72 -7.37 4.62 17.87
C TRP A 72 -7.24 4.50 19.39
N SER A 73 -8.35 4.55 20.12
CA SER A 73 -8.42 4.41 21.58
C SER A 73 -8.11 2.99 22.10
N GLU A 74 -8.17 1.99 21.22
CA GLU A 74 -7.85 0.59 21.55
C GLU A 74 -6.39 0.23 21.29
N ILE A 75 -5.62 1.13 20.67
CA ILE A 75 -4.21 0.91 20.38
C ILE A 75 -3.38 1.10 21.65
N THR A 76 -2.66 0.04 22.02
CA THR A 76 -1.81 -0.01 23.22
C THR A 76 -0.33 0.23 22.92
N LEU A 77 0.02 0.51 21.66
CA LEU A 77 1.39 0.83 21.27
C LEU A 77 1.82 2.18 21.88
N PRO A 78 3.08 2.31 22.32
CA PRO A 78 3.58 3.59 22.82
C PRO A 78 3.48 4.71 21.77
N ASP A 79 2.98 5.87 22.19
CA ASP A 79 2.92 7.09 21.39
C ASP A 79 3.78 8.21 22.03
N PRO A 80 5.12 8.07 22.06
CA PRO A 80 5.99 9.04 22.74
C PRO A 80 6.01 10.40 22.06
N PHE A 81 5.55 10.48 20.81
CA PHE A 81 5.43 11.73 20.05
C PHE A 81 4.01 12.29 20.13
N GLU A 82 3.10 11.66 20.88
CA GLU A 82 1.71 12.10 21.04
C GLU A 82 0.99 12.34 19.70
N VAL A 83 1.28 11.54 18.67
CA VAL A 83 0.72 11.69 17.32
C VAL A 83 -0.81 11.67 17.34
N ILE A 84 -1.43 10.73 18.09
CA ILE A 84 -2.88 10.61 18.15
C ILE A 84 -3.49 11.82 18.86
N LYS A 85 -2.87 12.28 19.95
CA LYS A 85 -3.31 13.47 20.68
C LYS A 85 -3.21 14.73 19.82
N GLN A 86 -2.10 14.90 19.10
CA GLN A 86 -1.89 16.03 18.19
C GLN A 86 -2.90 16.03 17.03
N ALA A 87 -3.33 14.87 16.53
CA ALA A 87 -4.40 14.79 15.54
C ALA A 87 -5.71 15.45 16.07
N GLY A 88 -5.98 15.30 17.37
CA GLY A 88 -7.12 15.90 18.07
C GLY A 88 -7.15 17.43 17.99
N ASP A 89 -5.99 18.10 17.98
CA ASP A 89 -5.88 19.56 17.83
C ASP A 89 -6.35 20.05 16.45
N PHE A 90 -6.38 19.16 15.46
CA PHE A 90 -6.93 19.40 14.13
C PHE A 90 -8.37 18.86 13.96
N GLY A 91 -9.02 18.48 15.05
CA GLY A 91 -10.39 17.98 15.08
C GLY A 91 -10.53 16.46 14.95
N LEU A 92 -9.45 15.73 14.63
CA LEU A 92 -9.43 14.26 14.51
C LEU A 92 -9.35 13.62 15.91
N LYS A 93 -10.44 13.72 16.67
CA LYS A 93 -10.50 13.25 18.07
C LYS A 93 -10.73 11.75 18.19
N TYR A 94 -11.41 11.17 17.22
CA TYR A 94 -11.74 9.76 17.17
C TYR A 94 -11.37 9.21 15.80
N GLY A 95 -10.90 7.97 15.77
CA GLY A 95 -10.48 7.34 14.53
C GLY A 95 -10.45 5.84 14.62
N ALA A 96 -10.38 5.21 13.46
CA ALA A 96 -10.20 3.78 13.34
C ALA A 96 -9.23 3.46 12.21
N THR A 97 -8.54 2.34 12.34
CA THR A 97 -7.55 1.86 11.37
C THR A 97 -7.87 0.43 11.02
N SER A 98 -7.91 0.13 9.73
CA SER A 98 -7.98 -1.23 9.20
C SER A 98 -6.70 -1.60 8.46
N SER A 99 -6.31 -2.85 8.61
CA SER A 99 -5.12 -3.45 8.02
C SER A 99 -5.43 -4.82 7.41
N CYS A 100 -5.04 -5.03 6.15
CA CYS A 100 -5.27 -6.28 5.43
C CYS A 100 -4.12 -6.65 4.46
N GLY A 101 -4.20 -7.83 3.86
CA GLY A 101 -3.19 -8.37 2.94
C GLY A 101 -2.05 -9.13 3.62
N PRO A 102 -1.05 -9.61 2.86
CA PRO A 102 0.19 -10.17 3.41
C PRO A 102 1.16 -9.07 3.83
N ILE A 103 2.13 -9.40 4.71
CA ILE A 103 3.16 -8.44 5.17
C ILE A 103 4.00 -7.86 4.02
N THR A 104 4.17 -8.61 2.93
CA THR A 104 4.89 -8.20 1.72
C THR A 104 4.12 -7.21 0.83
N SER A 105 2.83 -6.99 1.12
CA SER A 105 1.94 -6.15 0.31
C SER A 105 0.82 -5.57 1.19
N ARG A 106 1.18 -5.08 2.38
CA ARG A 106 0.24 -4.64 3.41
C ARG A 106 -0.58 -3.45 2.95
N SER A 107 -1.89 -3.44 3.17
CA SER A 107 -2.73 -2.26 2.98
C SER A 107 -3.23 -1.75 4.33
N ILE A 108 -3.18 -0.43 4.54
CA ILE A 108 -3.64 0.25 5.75
C ILE A 108 -4.60 1.37 5.34
N VAL A 109 -5.78 1.41 5.97
CA VAL A 109 -6.80 2.44 5.76
C VAL A 109 -7.17 3.04 7.10
N GLY A 110 -7.07 4.36 7.24
CA GLY A 110 -7.45 5.12 8.43
C GLY A 110 -8.65 6.00 8.18
N ILE A 111 -9.56 6.12 9.14
CA ILE A 111 -10.71 7.04 9.12
C ILE A 111 -10.71 7.87 10.41
N GLY A 112 -11.27 9.08 10.35
CA GLY A 112 -11.26 10.04 11.45
C GLY A 112 -12.53 10.89 11.52
N ARG A 113 -12.91 11.24 12.74
CA ARG A 113 -14.09 12.05 13.07
C ARG A 113 -13.86 12.84 14.36
N GLY A 114 -14.72 13.82 14.62
CA GLY A 114 -14.56 14.75 15.75
C GLY A 114 -15.60 14.64 16.86
N ASP A 115 -16.67 13.88 16.65
CA ASP A 115 -17.90 13.91 17.45
C ASP A 115 -18.08 12.71 18.40
N ARG A 116 -17.69 11.50 17.99
CA ARG A 116 -17.80 10.28 18.81
C ARG A 116 -16.88 9.16 18.33
N GLU A 117 -16.77 8.11 19.12
CA GLU A 117 -16.15 6.84 18.70
C GLU A 117 -16.91 6.16 17.56
N PHE A 118 -16.17 5.39 16.74
CA PHE A 118 -16.76 4.52 15.72
C PHE A 118 -17.44 3.32 16.39
N THR A 119 -18.57 2.89 15.85
CA THR A 119 -19.30 1.69 16.31
C THR A 119 -18.72 0.41 15.69
N ASP A 120 -18.97 -0.75 16.28
CA ASP A 120 -18.48 -2.04 15.71
C ASP A 120 -19.02 -2.28 14.29
N ALA A 121 -20.26 -1.84 14.02
CA ALA A 121 -20.84 -1.91 12.69
C ALA A 121 -20.10 -1.00 11.68
N GLU A 122 -19.64 0.17 12.11
CA GLU A 122 -18.80 1.05 11.28
C GLU A 122 -17.39 0.47 11.07
N LEU A 123 -16.81 -0.20 12.08
CA LEU A 123 -15.53 -0.90 11.93
C LEU A 123 -15.64 -2.07 10.93
N ALA A 124 -16.71 -2.86 11.00
CA ALA A 124 -16.95 -3.94 10.05
C ALA A 124 -17.10 -3.41 8.60
N LYS A 125 -17.74 -2.25 8.42
CA LYS A 125 -17.80 -1.56 7.12
C LYS A 125 -16.41 -1.12 6.65
N LEU A 126 -15.64 -0.46 7.51
CA LEU A 126 -14.27 -0.03 7.20
C LEU A 126 -13.42 -1.22 6.75
N GLU A 127 -13.47 -2.33 7.48
CA GLU A 127 -12.72 -3.55 7.16
C GLU A 127 -13.13 -4.12 5.80
N GLY A 128 -14.44 -4.19 5.52
CA GLY A 128 -14.95 -4.64 4.22
C GLY A 128 -14.47 -3.75 3.06
N ILE A 129 -14.51 -2.43 3.24
CA ILE A 129 -14.06 -1.47 2.23
C ILE A 129 -12.53 -1.59 2.03
N ALA A 130 -11.75 -1.70 3.10
CA ALA A 130 -10.30 -1.84 3.03
C ALA A 130 -9.87 -3.11 2.28
N ARG A 131 -10.55 -4.24 2.50
CA ARG A 131 -10.31 -5.49 1.76
C ARG A 131 -10.63 -5.36 0.28
N ARG A 132 -11.79 -4.79 -0.07
CA ARG A 132 -12.15 -4.55 -1.47
C ARG A 132 -11.17 -3.60 -2.17
N LEU A 133 -10.71 -2.55 -1.48
CA LEU A 133 -9.69 -1.63 -1.99
C LEU A 133 -8.36 -2.35 -2.26
N HIS A 134 -7.93 -3.22 -1.35
CA HIS A 134 -6.74 -4.06 -1.52
C HIS A 134 -6.87 -5.02 -2.71
N GLU A 135 -8.00 -5.71 -2.83
CA GLU A 135 -8.21 -6.66 -3.94
C GLU A 135 -8.24 -5.95 -5.29
N GLU A 136 -9.01 -4.86 -5.40
CA GLU A 136 -9.16 -4.10 -6.64
C GLU A 136 -7.85 -3.46 -7.11
N ASN A 137 -6.97 -3.08 -6.18
CA ASN A 137 -5.69 -2.45 -6.48
C ASN A 137 -4.51 -3.42 -6.42
N THR A 138 -4.79 -4.73 -6.36
CA THR A 138 -3.75 -5.75 -6.32
C THR A 138 -2.89 -5.65 -7.59
N PRO A 139 -1.58 -5.39 -7.47
CA PRO A 139 -0.72 -5.35 -8.63
C PRO A 139 -0.70 -6.73 -9.29
N PRO A 140 -0.54 -6.82 -10.62
CA PRO A 140 -0.41 -8.07 -11.34
C PRO A 140 0.56 -9.02 -10.63
N SER A 141 0.12 -10.28 -10.47
CA SER A 141 0.71 -11.33 -9.62
C SER A 141 2.23 -11.28 -9.48
N GLU A 142 2.69 -11.46 -8.24
CA GLU A 142 4.11 -11.43 -7.87
C GLU A 142 4.97 -12.28 -8.81
N LEU A 143 6.04 -11.66 -9.31
CA LEU A 143 7.06 -12.36 -10.05
C LEU A 143 7.80 -13.32 -9.12
N THR A 144 8.18 -14.49 -9.61
CA THR A 144 9.11 -15.35 -8.87
C THR A 144 10.47 -14.67 -8.79
N GLN A 145 11.27 -15.01 -7.77
CA GLN A 145 12.62 -14.47 -7.63
C GLN A 145 13.45 -14.66 -8.91
N ALA A 146 13.33 -15.84 -9.55
CA ALA A 146 13.98 -16.12 -10.83
C ALA A 146 13.52 -15.21 -11.99
N GLN A 147 12.27 -14.75 -11.97
CA GLN A 147 11.74 -13.80 -12.96
C GLN A 147 12.23 -12.37 -12.65
N ILE A 148 12.28 -11.99 -11.37
CA ILE A 148 12.84 -10.71 -10.91
C ILE A 148 14.30 -10.60 -11.32
N GLU A 149 15.13 -11.60 -11.00
CA GLU A 149 16.54 -11.66 -11.38
C GLU A 149 16.75 -11.52 -12.89
N ALA A 150 15.91 -12.19 -13.68
CA ALA A 150 15.97 -12.08 -15.14
C ALA A 150 15.64 -10.66 -15.62
N LEU A 151 14.60 -10.01 -15.08
CA LEU A 151 14.29 -8.62 -15.40
C LEU A 151 15.36 -7.65 -14.87
N GLN A 152 16.02 -7.95 -13.74
CA GLN A 152 17.09 -7.13 -13.16
C GLN A 152 18.32 -7.11 -14.06
N CYS A 153 18.72 -8.26 -14.63
CA CYS A 153 19.76 -8.33 -15.64
C CYS A 153 19.46 -7.42 -16.85
N ILE A 154 18.23 -7.47 -17.38
CA ILE A 154 17.82 -6.60 -18.49
C ILE A 154 17.82 -5.12 -18.07
N SER A 155 17.32 -4.82 -16.88
CA SER A 155 17.31 -3.48 -16.29
C SER A 155 18.74 -2.90 -16.15
N ASN A 156 19.73 -3.75 -15.91
CA ASN A 156 21.13 -3.38 -15.80
C ASN A 156 21.86 -3.31 -17.15
N GLY A 157 21.19 -3.62 -18.26
CA GLY A 157 21.75 -3.58 -19.62
C GLY A 157 22.45 -4.87 -20.07
N ASP A 158 22.32 -5.97 -19.33
CA ASP A 158 22.94 -7.24 -19.71
C ASP A 158 22.30 -7.80 -21.00
N ARG A 159 23.15 -8.27 -21.94
CA ARG A 159 22.68 -9.05 -23.10
C ARG A 159 22.21 -10.43 -22.63
N HIS A 160 21.27 -11.05 -23.34
CA HIS A 160 20.65 -12.33 -22.94
C HIS A 160 21.66 -13.46 -22.63
N THR A 161 22.71 -13.59 -23.45
CA THR A 161 23.78 -14.58 -23.23
C THR A 161 24.57 -14.32 -21.94
N ALA A 162 24.99 -13.08 -21.71
CA ALA A 162 25.71 -12.68 -20.51
C ALA A 162 24.83 -12.83 -19.25
N ALA A 163 23.57 -12.43 -19.33
CA ALA A 163 22.61 -12.58 -18.26
C ALA A 163 22.34 -14.07 -17.91
N ALA A 164 22.17 -14.92 -18.92
CA ALA A 164 21.98 -16.35 -18.71
C ALA A 164 23.20 -17.00 -18.04
N ALA A 165 24.41 -16.65 -18.48
CA ALA A 165 25.65 -17.11 -17.86
C ALA A 165 25.77 -16.64 -16.40
N LYS A 166 25.45 -15.36 -16.12
CA LYS A 166 25.45 -14.78 -14.77
C LYS A 166 24.49 -15.49 -13.81
N LEU A 167 23.35 -15.95 -14.32
CA LEU A 167 22.34 -16.69 -13.55
C LEU A 167 22.57 -18.22 -13.56
N GLY A 168 23.62 -18.72 -14.21
CA GLY A 168 23.93 -20.16 -14.28
C GLY A 168 22.90 -21.00 -15.04
N ILE A 169 22.24 -20.44 -16.05
CA ILE A 169 21.19 -21.12 -16.85
C ILE A 169 21.45 -21.02 -18.35
N SER A 170 20.73 -21.80 -19.15
CA SER A 170 20.77 -21.69 -20.60
C SER A 170 20.09 -20.40 -21.10
N GLU A 171 20.51 -19.90 -22.26
CA GLU A 171 19.88 -18.71 -22.87
C GLU A 171 18.39 -18.94 -23.21
N SER A 172 18.01 -20.17 -23.56
CA SER A 172 16.61 -20.55 -23.79
C SER A 172 15.79 -20.49 -22.49
N ALA A 173 16.35 -20.96 -21.37
CA ALA A 173 15.71 -20.85 -20.06
C ALA A 173 15.56 -19.38 -19.62
N PHE A 174 16.58 -18.55 -19.88
CA PHE A 174 16.51 -17.11 -19.62
C PHE A 174 15.38 -16.42 -20.42
N LYS A 175 15.30 -16.68 -21.73
CA LYS A 175 14.21 -16.17 -22.60
C LYS A 175 12.83 -16.65 -22.12
N ALA A 176 12.72 -17.89 -21.65
CA ALA A 176 11.48 -18.42 -21.09
C ALA A 176 11.08 -17.70 -19.79
N ARG A 177 12.03 -17.39 -18.89
CA ARG A 177 11.78 -16.58 -17.69
C ARG A 177 11.28 -15.18 -18.05
N LEU A 178 11.92 -14.49 -19.00
CA LEU A 178 11.46 -13.18 -19.48
C LEU A 178 10.06 -13.23 -20.11
N LYS A 179 9.77 -14.27 -20.91
CA LYS A 179 8.42 -14.47 -21.48
C LYS A 179 7.38 -14.66 -20.38
N SER A 180 7.68 -15.50 -19.38
CA SER A 180 6.79 -15.74 -18.24
C SER A 180 6.56 -14.47 -17.42
N ALA A 181 7.61 -13.69 -17.15
CA ALA A 181 7.52 -12.41 -16.46
C ALA A 181 6.65 -11.39 -17.21
N ARG A 182 6.80 -11.29 -18.54
CA ARG A 182 5.96 -10.44 -19.39
C ARG A 182 4.48 -10.81 -19.30
N ILE A 183 4.15 -12.10 -19.35
CA ILE A 183 2.77 -12.57 -19.24
C ILE A 183 2.18 -12.18 -17.88
N ARG A 184 2.92 -12.39 -16.79
CA ARG A 184 2.46 -12.04 -15.42
C ARG A 184 2.26 -10.54 -15.23
N LEU A 185 3.14 -9.72 -15.78
CA LEU A 185 3.02 -8.26 -15.76
C LEU A 185 2.07 -7.70 -16.83
N GLN A 186 1.47 -8.57 -17.65
CA GLN A 186 0.64 -8.19 -18.79
C GLN A 186 1.35 -7.18 -19.70
N ALA A 187 2.64 -7.38 -19.96
CA ALA A 187 3.49 -6.50 -20.75
C ALA A 187 3.70 -7.09 -22.16
N ARG A 188 3.64 -6.24 -23.18
CA ARG A 188 3.86 -6.64 -24.59
C ARG A 188 5.35 -6.87 -24.87
N THR A 189 6.21 -6.05 -24.28
CA THR A 189 7.67 -6.09 -24.47
C THR A 189 8.43 -6.31 -23.16
N THR A 190 9.69 -6.73 -23.25
CA THR A 190 10.54 -6.88 -22.05
C THR A 190 10.83 -5.53 -21.41
N SER A 191 11.02 -4.48 -22.21
CA SER A 191 11.20 -3.12 -21.71
C SER A 191 9.98 -2.61 -20.96
N GLU A 192 8.77 -2.91 -21.46
CA GLU A 192 7.52 -2.61 -20.74
C GLU A 192 7.41 -3.41 -19.44
N ALA A 193 7.81 -4.69 -19.44
CA ALA A 193 7.86 -5.50 -18.22
C ALA A 193 8.85 -4.92 -17.18
N VAL A 194 10.03 -4.47 -17.59
CA VAL A 194 10.99 -3.80 -16.69
C VAL A 194 10.39 -2.52 -16.12
N ARG A 195 9.74 -1.69 -16.95
CA ARG A 195 9.05 -0.48 -16.48
C ARG A 195 7.98 -0.81 -15.45
N LYS A 196 7.07 -1.75 -15.74
CA LYS A 196 6.01 -2.18 -14.82
C LYS A 196 6.57 -2.79 -13.53
N ALA A 197 7.63 -3.60 -13.63
CA ALA A 197 8.28 -4.17 -12.46
C ALA A 197 8.86 -3.07 -11.54
N ARG A 198 9.47 -2.02 -12.10
CA ARG A 198 9.91 -0.85 -11.32
C ARG A 198 8.72 -0.10 -10.69
N GLU A 199 7.65 0.13 -11.46
CA GLU A 199 6.43 0.79 -10.96
C GLU A 199 5.79 0.03 -9.79
N TYR A 200 5.75 -1.30 -9.86
CA TYR A 200 5.27 -2.16 -8.78
C TYR A 200 6.31 -2.42 -7.67
N ARG A 201 7.48 -1.77 -7.76
CA ARG A 201 8.63 -1.94 -6.86
C ARG A 201 9.04 -3.40 -6.69
N LEU A 202 9.14 -4.13 -7.80
CA LEU A 202 9.65 -5.50 -7.87
C LEU A 202 11.14 -5.55 -8.25
N LEU A 203 11.73 -4.42 -8.66
CA LEU A 203 13.13 -4.26 -9.07
C LEU A 203 13.80 -3.09 -8.33
#